data_AF-A0A5C7UGT4-F1
#
_entry.id   AF-A0A5C7UGT4-F1
#
_cell.length_a   1.000
_cell.length_b   1.000
_cell.length_c   1.000
_cell.angle_alpha   90.00
_cell.angle_beta   90.00
_cell.angle_gamma   90.00
#
_symmetry.space_group_name_H-M   'P 1'
#
loop_
_entity.id
_entity.type
_entity.pdbx_description
1 polymer ?
#
loop_
_entity_poly.entity_id
_entity_poly.type
_entity_poly.pdbx_seq_one_letter_code
_entity_poly.pdbx_strand_id
1 'polypeptide(L)'
;MAKYVPEVNWYIVVVSNTLCVAGNDVVQCTVRQYAEEEERGCTGMGTMKVYRAKTKKTAVNTALKDMPWLQLSRSLRDELGFKG
;
A
#
# COMPACT_ATOMS: atom_id res chain seq x y z
N MET A 1 -22.18 -21.50 -2.35
CA MET A 1 -22.73 -20.14 -2.32
C MET A 1 -21.56 -19.16 -2.21
N ALA A 2 -21.21 -18.43 -3.28
CA ALA A 2 -20.09 -17.48 -3.24
C ALA A 2 -20.52 -16.27 -2.40
N LYS A 3 -19.87 -16.06 -1.25
CA LYS A 3 -20.14 -14.92 -0.37
C LYS A 3 -19.80 -13.63 -1.14
N TYR A 4 -20.75 -12.73 -1.31
CA TYR A 4 -20.50 -11.44 -1.95
C TYR A 4 -19.50 -10.65 -1.10
N VAL A 5 -18.38 -10.25 -1.70
CA VAL A 5 -17.35 -9.41 -1.07
C VAL A 5 -17.39 -8.05 -1.76
N PRO A 6 -17.89 -6.99 -1.09
CA PRO A 6 -17.92 -5.66 -1.67
C PRO A 6 -16.50 -5.12 -1.87
N GLU A 7 -16.32 -4.28 -2.89
CA GLU A 7 -15.07 -3.54 -3.04
C GLU A 7 -15.00 -2.42 -2.01
N VAL A 8 -13.84 -2.31 -1.37
CA VAL A 8 -13.54 -1.26 -0.39
C VAL A 8 -12.38 -0.41 -0.89
N ASN A 9 -12.21 0.76 -0.28
CA ASN A 9 -11.07 1.62 -0.53
C ASN A 9 -9.82 1.07 0.17
N TRP A 10 -8.74 0.91 -0.59
CA TRP A 10 -7.42 0.60 -0.10
C TRP A 10 -6.52 1.82 -0.27
N TYR A 11 -6.03 2.33 0.84
CA TYR A 11 -5.04 3.39 0.94
C TYR A 11 -3.65 2.77 0.80
N ILE A 12 -2.96 3.20 -0.25
CA ILE A 12 -1.63 2.76 -0.64
C ILE A 12 -0.69 3.93 -0.38
N VAL A 13 0.29 3.73 0.51
CA VAL A 13 1.29 4.75 0.82
C VAL A 13 2.57 4.42 0.06
N VAL A 14 3.05 5.43 -0.66
CA VAL A 14 4.31 5.41 -1.39
C VAL A 14 5.26 6.42 -0.76
N VAL A 15 6.41 5.98 -0.28
CA VAL A 15 7.47 6.81 0.30
C VAL A 15 8.72 6.67 -0.56
N SER A 16 9.23 7.76 -1.13
CA SER A 16 10.47 7.77 -1.93
C SER A 16 10.51 6.65 -2.99
N ASN A 17 9.46 6.57 -3.82
CA ASN A 17 9.25 5.55 -4.85
C ASN A 17 9.11 4.10 -4.36
N THR A 18 8.93 3.89 -3.06
CA THR A 18 8.63 2.58 -2.47
C THR A 18 7.21 2.53 -1.96
N LEU A 19 6.44 1.54 -2.38
CA LEU A 19 5.12 1.24 -1.85
C LEU A 19 5.30 0.51 -0.50
N CYS A 20 5.05 1.22 0.59
CA CYS A 20 5.37 0.78 1.95
C CYS A 20 4.17 0.26 2.74
N VAL A 21 2.98 0.83 2.51
CA VAL A 21 1.78 0.54 3.31
C VAL A 21 0.60 0.29 2.39
N ALA A 22 -0.21 -0.71 2.72
CA ALA A 22 -1.52 -0.93 2.12
C ALA A 22 -2.55 -1.30 3.19
N GLY A 23 -3.58 -0.48 3.37
CA GLY A 23 -4.62 -0.69 4.37
C GLY A 23 -5.96 -0.10 3.95
N ASN A 24 -7.03 -0.49 4.62
CA ASN A 24 -8.37 0.07 4.41
C ASN A 24 -8.75 1.11 5.49
N ASP A 25 -7.87 1.36 6.44
CA ASP A 25 -7.99 2.39 7.47
C ASP A 25 -7.01 3.53 7.17
N VAL A 26 -7.56 4.72 6.90
CA VAL A 26 -6.77 5.90 6.55
C VAL A 26 -5.88 6.37 7.69
N VAL A 27 -6.35 6.32 8.94
CA VAL A 27 -5.61 6.81 10.11
C VAL A 27 -4.40 5.92 10.36
N GLN A 28 -4.60 4.61 10.32
CA GLN A 28 -3.48 3.66 10.45
C GLN A 28 -2.48 3.79 9.31
N CYS A 29 -2.95 4.03 8.07
CA CYS A 29 -2.05 4.24 6.94
C CYS A 29 -1.23 5.52 7.10
N THR A 30 -1.82 6.62 7.59
CA THR A 30 -1.12 7.87 7.85
C THR A 30 -0.08 7.72 8.96
N VAL A 31 -0.39 7.02 10.05
CA VAL A 31 0.59 6.77 11.12
C VAL A 31 1.76 5.93 10.60
N ARG A 32 1.49 4.87 9.83
CA ARG A 32 2.54 4.06 9.20
C ARG A 32 3.33 4.84 8.15
N GLN A 33 2.71 5.78 7.44
CA GLN A 33 3.41 6.68 6.52
C GLN A 33 4.49 7.48 7.26
N TYR A 34 4.14 8.15 8.36
CA TYR A 34 5.10 8.94 9.12
C TYR A 34 6.25 8.08 9.66
N ALA A 35 5.96 6.88 10.16
CA ALA A 35 7.00 5.96 10.61
C ALA A 35 7.96 5.54 9.49
N GLU A 36 7.44 5.21 8.29
CA GLU A 36 8.27 4.86 7.13
C GLU A 36 9.07 6.05 6.58
N GLU A 37 8.50 7.25 6.61
CA GLU A 37 9.20 8.48 6.24
C GLU A 37 10.36 8.80 7.19
N GLU A 38 10.14 8.64 8.50
CA GLU A 38 11.15 8.85 9.54
C GLU A 38 12.29 7.84 9.44
N GLU A 39 11.97 6.54 9.30
CA GLU A 39 12.97 5.47 9.15
C GLU A 39 13.86 5.67 7.92
N ARG A 40 13.30 6.25 6.85
CA ARG A 40 14.00 6.51 5.59
C ARG A 40 14.67 7.89 5.53
N GLY A 41 14.46 8.76 6.52
CA GLY A 41 14.98 10.12 6.52
C GLY A 41 14.42 11.02 5.40
N CYS A 42 13.17 10.77 4.97
CA CYS A 42 12.51 11.48 3.87
C CYS A 42 11.12 12.00 4.27
N THR A 43 11.06 12.67 5.43
CA THR A 43 9.85 13.29 5.98
C THR A 43 9.14 14.19 4.97
N GLY A 44 7.82 14.01 4.82
CA GLY A 44 6.99 14.78 3.90
C GLY A 44 7.04 14.33 2.44
N MET A 45 7.78 13.25 2.11
CA MET A 45 7.84 12.70 0.75
C MET A 45 6.85 11.54 0.52
N GLY A 46 6.05 11.17 1.51
CA GLY A 46 5.03 10.14 1.38
C GLY A 46 3.78 10.63 0.65
N THR A 47 3.31 9.83 -0.31
CA THR A 47 2.07 10.06 -1.04
C THR A 47 1.10 8.92 -0.78
N MET A 48 -0.13 9.25 -0.42
CA MET A 48 -1.21 8.27 -0.28
C MET A 48 -2.11 8.28 -1.52
N LYS A 49 -2.33 7.10 -2.10
CA LYS A 49 -3.25 6.87 -3.23
C LYS A 49 -4.35 5.90 -2.84
N VAL A 50 -5.53 6.05 -3.43
CA VAL A 50 -6.70 5.21 -3.14
C VAL A 50 -7.01 4.31 -4.33
N TYR A 51 -7.11 3.01 -4.08
CA TYR A 51 -7.53 2.01 -5.06
C TYR A 51 -8.73 1.23 -4.53
N ARG A 52 -9.78 1.12 -5.35
CA ARG A 52 -10.98 0.35 -5.00
C ARG A 52 -10.80 -1.10 -5.45
N ALA A 53 -10.88 -2.04 -4.53
CA ALA A 53 -10.73 -3.47 -4.83
C ALA A 53 -11.36 -4.37 -3.77
N LYS A 54 -11.64 -5.64 -4.14
CA LYS A 54 -12.13 -6.67 -3.22
C LYS A 54 -11.10 -7.14 -2.19
N THR A 55 -9.81 -7.08 -2.53
CA THR A 55 -8.73 -7.54 -1.66
C THR A 55 -7.54 -6.57 -1.69
N LYS A 56 -6.79 -6.54 -0.59
CA LYS A 56 -5.55 -5.76 -0.45
C LYS A 56 -4.57 -6.07 -1.58
N LYS A 57 -4.39 -7.36 -1.88
CA LYS A 57 -3.47 -7.83 -2.94
C LYS A 57 -3.86 -7.33 -4.32
N THR A 58 -5.16 -7.30 -4.65
CA THR A 58 -5.63 -6.74 -5.91
C THR A 58 -5.36 -5.24 -5.98
N ALA A 59 -5.61 -4.49 -4.91
CA ALA A 59 -5.30 -3.06 -4.87
C ALA A 59 -3.80 -2.78 -5.06
N VAL A 60 -2.93 -3.51 -4.36
CA VAL A 60 -1.47 -3.39 -4.51
C VAL A 60 -1.02 -3.74 -5.93
N ASN A 61 -1.54 -4.83 -6.51
CA ASN A 61 -1.24 -5.19 -7.90
C ASN A 61 -1.68 -4.12 -8.90
N THR A 62 -2.85 -3.50 -8.68
CA THR A 62 -3.30 -2.38 -9.52
C THR A 62 -2.38 -1.17 -9.37
N ALA A 63 -1.96 -0.85 -8.14
CA ALA A 63 -1.02 0.24 -7.90
C ALA A 63 0.35 -0.01 -8.56
N LEU A 64 0.87 -1.24 -8.51
CA LEU A 64 2.12 -1.62 -9.18
C LEU A 64 2.00 -1.58 -10.71
N LYS A 65 0.81 -1.85 -11.28
CA LYS A 65 0.56 -1.70 -12.72
C LYS A 65 0.45 -0.24 -13.15
N ASP A 66 -0.17 0.59 -12.33
CA ASP A 66 -0.33 2.04 -12.55
C ASP A 66 1.01 2.78 -12.43
N MET A 67 1.88 2.32 -11.53
CA MET A 67 3.23 2.86 -11.32
C MET A 67 4.28 1.74 -11.35
N PRO A 68 4.67 1.26 -12.54
CA PRO A 68 5.57 0.11 -12.70
C PRO A 68 7.00 0.35 -12.21
N TRP A 69 7.38 1.61 -11.98
CA TRP A 69 8.68 1.98 -11.41
C TRP A 69 8.73 1.89 -9.88
N LEU A 70 7.60 1.65 -9.20
CA LEU A 70 7.59 1.53 -7.74
C LEU A 70 8.21 0.22 -7.28
N GLN A 71 9.03 0.31 -6.24
CA GLN A 71 9.48 -0.86 -5.49
C GLN A 71 8.47 -1.23 -4.42
N LEU A 72 8.31 -2.51 -4.12
CA LEU A 72 7.48 -2.97 -2.99
C LEU A 72 8.38 -3.07 -1.76
N SER A 73 7.97 -2.48 -0.62
CA SER A 73 8.73 -2.64 0.62
C SER A 73 8.78 -4.12 1.04
N ARG A 74 9.86 -4.51 1.73
CA ARG A 74 10.01 -5.88 2.22
C ARG A 74 8.90 -6.24 3.22
N SER A 75 8.59 -5.34 4.14
CA SER A 75 7.51 -5.51 5.14
C SER A 75 6.16 -5.80 4.47
N LEU A 76 5.83 -5.07 3.40
CA LEU A 76 4.58 -5.27 2.69
C LEU A 76 4.60 -6.49 1.75
N ARG A 77 5.76 -6.83 1.19
CA ARG A 77 5.96 -8.08 0.44
C ARG A 77 5.66 -9.29 1.32
N ASP A 78 6.21 -9.30 2.53
CA ASP A 78 6.02 -10.35 3.52
C ASP A 78 4.55 -10.40 4.00
N GLU A 79 3.94 -9.25 4.28
CA GLU A 79 2.52 -9.14 4.67
C GLU A 79 1.57 -9.73 3.60
N LEU A 80 1.87 -9.53 2.33
CA LEU A 80 1.04 -9.97 1.20
C LEU A 80 1.37 -11.38 0.70
N GLY A 81 2.38 -12.03 1.28
CA GLY A 81 2.86 -13.35 0.86
C GLY A 81 3.32 -13.37 -0.61
N PHE A 82 3.87 -12.27 -1.11
CA PHE A 82 4.50 -12.27 -2.43
C PHE A 82 5.82 -13.05 -2.33
N LYS A 83 5.82 -14.30 -2.82
CA LYS A 83 7.05 -15.06 -3.00
C LYS A 83 7.84 -14.42 -4.14
N GLY A 84 8.96 -13.77 -3.82
CA GLY A 84 9.90 -13.19 -4.76
C GLY A 84 11.27 -13.20 -4.16
#